data_AF-A0A957EZJ5-F1
#
_entry.id   AF-A0A957EZJ5-F1
#
_cell.length_a   1.000
_cell.length_b   1.000
_cell.length_c   1.000
_cell.angle_alpha   90.00
_cell.angle_beta   90.00
_cell.angle_gamma   90.00
#
_symmetry.space_group_name_H-M   'P 1'
#
loop_
_entity.id
_entity.type
_entity.pdbx_description
1 polymer ?
#
loop_
_entity_poly.entity_id
_entity_poly.type
_entity_poly.pdbx_seq_one_letter_code
_entity_poly.pdbx_strand_id
1 'polypeptide(L)'
;MPILLGVILVVALIAFELFNFDTTRFALQSLLGDVRFLSVSWATILAVAFCAIDFAGLVRFFMPGADDGQRPEYWYLTGAWLLGATMNAIMTWWAVSLTLLNHDLGNEILSRATLLEVVPIFVAALVWLTRILFIGSLTVAGSHLFGD
;
A
#
# COMPACT_ATOMS: atom_id res chain seq x y z
N MET A 1 -1.29 -21.74 19.28
CA MET A 1 -0.86 -21.61 17.87
C MET A 1 -1.65 -20.54 17.09
N PRO A 2 -3.00 -20.44 17.15
CA PRO A 2 -3.74 -19.44 16.36
C PRO A 2 -3.56 -17.98 16.83
N ILE A 3 -3.41 -17.76 18.14
CA ILE A 3 -3.21 -16.40 18.70
C ILE A 3 -1.88 -15.78 18.24
N LEU A 4 -0.80 -16.57 18.21
CA LEU A 4 0.50 -16.11 17.74
C LEU A 4 0.45 -15.68 16.27
N LEU A 5 -0.25 -16.46 15.44
CA LEU A 5 -0.42 -16.17 14.02
C LEU A 5 -1.25 -14.90 13.83
N GLY A 6 -2.35 -14.74 14.58
CA GLY A 6 -3.15 -13.51 14.58
C GLY A 6 -2.34 -12.27 14.98
N VAL A 7 -1.50 -12.35 16.01
CA VAL A 7 -0.63 -11.25 16.42
C VAL A 7 0.37 -10.87 15.33
N ILE A 8 1.01 -11.86 14.69
CA ILE A 8 1.95 -11.62 13.59
C ILE A 8 1.24 -10.93 12.42
N LEU A 9 0.03 -11.36 12.07
CA LEU A 9 -0.76 -10.75 11.00
C LEU A 9 -1.11 -9.29 11.29
N VAL A 10 -1.54 -8.99 12.53
CA VAL A 10 -1.85 -7.62 12.96
C VAL A 10 -0.60 -6.73 12.91
N VAL A 11 0.53 -7.22 13.41
CA VAL A 11 1.80 -6.47 13.36
C VAL A 11 2.22 -6.20 11.92
N ALA A 12 2.13 -7.21 11.05
CA ALA A 12 2.48 -7.06 9.65
C ALA A 12 1.56 -6.06 8.92
N LEU A 13 0.27 -6.07 9.23
CA LEU A 13 -0.72 -5.14 8.66
C LEU A 13 -0.47 -3.70 9.14
N ILE A 14 -0.13 -3.49 10.41
CA ILE A 14 0.24 -2.16 10.93
C ILE A 14 1.52 -1.66 10.27
N ALA A 15 2.57 -2.49 10.21
CA ALA A 15 3.84 -2.11 9.59
C ALA A 15 3.67 -1.76 8.11
N PHE A 16 2.89 -2.58 7.40
CA PHE A 16 2.54 -2.35 6.01
C PHE A 16 1.81 -1.01 5.82
N GLU A 17 0.83 -0.71 6.66
CA GLU A 17 0.04 0.51 6.54
C GLU A 17 0.84 1.77 6.88
N LEU A 18 1.71 1.72 7.89
CA LEU A 18 2.59 2.83 8.22
C LEU A 18 3.53 3.17 7.05
N PHE A 19 4.10 2.15 6.42
CA PHE A 19 4.91 2.34 5.21
C PHE A 19 4.10 2.96 4.07
N ASN A 20 2.84 2.53 3.91
CA ASN A 20 1.93 3.06 2.91
C ASN A 20 1.66 4.54 3.11
N PHE A 21 1.27 4.89 4.34
CA PHE A 21 0.95 6.24 4.76
C PHE A 21 2.15 7.16 4.53
N ASP A 22 3.34 6.76 4.99
CA ASP A 22 4.52 7.62 4.94
C ASP A 22 4.95 7.90 3.49
N THR A 23 5.04 6.86 2.66
CA THR A 23 5.40 6.99 1.24
C THR A 23 4.40 7.84 0.47
N THR A 24 3.10 7.61 0.72
CA THR A 24 2.01 8.36 0.08
C THR A 24 2.02 9.82 0.50
N ARG A 25 2.17 10.09 1.81
CA ARG A 25 2.25 11.44 2.36
C ARG A 25 3.45 12.18 1.81
N PHE A 26 4.63 11.56 1.78
CA PHE A 26 5.84 12.17 1.24
C PHE A 26 5.68 12.56 -0.23
N ALA A 27 5.16 11.64 -1.04
CA ALA A 27 5.00 11.87 -2.46
C ALA A 27 3.91 12.92 -2.75
N LEU A 28 2.79 12.92 -2.01
CA LEU A 28 1.76 13.96 -2.10
C LEU A 28 2.26 15.32 -1.62
N GLN A 29 3.04 15.36 -0.54
CA GLN A 29 3.62 16.61 -0.05
C GLN A 29 4.62 17.20 -1.05
N SER A 30 5.32 16.34 -1.78
CA SER A 30 6.21 16.76 -2.87
C SER A 30 5.44 17.29 -4.08
N LEU A 31 4.26 16.71 -4.39
CA LEU A 31 3.43 17.14 -5.52
C LEU A 31 2.60 18.39 -5.24
N LEU A 32 2.01 18.47 -4.05
CA LEU A 32 1.06 19.51 -3.65
C LEU A 32 1.75 20.68 -2.92
N GLY A 33 2.97 20.47 -2.42
CA GLY A 33 3.68 21.41 -1.56
C GLY A 33 3.10 21.45 -0.13
N ASP A 34 3.44 22.51 0.62
CA ASP A 34 3.00 22.69 2.01
C ASP A 34 1.59 23.31 2.10
N VAL A 35 0.63 22.70 1.41
CA VAL A 35 -0.79 23.08 1.49
C VAL A 35 -1.43 22.48 2.74
N ARG A 36 -2.02 23.34 3.57
CA ARG A 36 -2.62 22.96 4.86
C ARG A 36 -4.07 23.41 4.98
N PHE A 37 -4.87 22.60 5.64
CA PHE A 37 -6.23 22.90 6.04
C PHE A 37 -6.39 22.60 7.53
N LEU A 38 -6.84 23.59 8.33
CA LEU A 38 -6.96 23.46 9.80
C LEU A 38 -5.69 22.90 10.47
N SER A 39 -4.51 23.39 10.05
CA SER A 39 -3.17 22.93 10.51
C SER A 39 -2.76 21.50 10.13
N VAL A 40 -3.59 20.76 9.38
CA VAL A 40 -3.26 19.44 8.82
C VAL A 40 -2.88 19.58 7.35
N SER A 41 -1.82 18.93 6.88
CA SER A 41 -1.45 18.99 5.46
C SER A 41 -2.42 18.18 4.60
N TRP A 42 -2.70 18.65 3.38
CA TRP A 42 -3.54 17.87 2.43
C TRP A 42 -2.91 16.52 2.12
N ALA A 43 -1.59 16.48 2.05
CA ALA A 43 -0.83 15.24 1.89
C ALA A 43 -1.15 14.22 2.98
N THR A 44 -1.26 14.65 4.25
CA THR A 44 -1.68 13.77 5.35
C THR A 44 -3.13 13.32 5.19
N ILE A 45 -4.05 14.23 4.86
CA ILE A 45 -5.49 13.91 4.70
C ILE A 45 -5.69 12.86 3.60
N LEU A 46 -5.07 13.09 2.44
CA LEU A 46 -5.15 12.19 1.29
C LEU A 46 -4.41 10.87 1.54
N ALA A 47 -3.27 10.88 2.24
CA ALA A 47 -2.60 9.64 2.63
C ALA A 47 -3.49 8.77 3.52
N VAL A 48 -4.18 9.36 4.51
CA VAL A 48 -5.19 8.65 5.32
C VAL A 48 -6.34 8.14 4.45
N ALA A 49 -6.82 8.93 3.49
CA ALA A 49 -7.90 8.49 2.61
C ALA A 49 -7.51 7.28 1.74
N PHE A 50 -6.29 7.27 1.19
CA PHE A 50 -5.80 6.14 0.40
C PHE A 50 -5.56 4.88 1.25
N CYS A 51 -5.05 5.06 2.48
CA CYS A 51 -4.96 4.02 3.49
C CYS A 51 -6.34 3.40 3.79
N ALA A 52 -7.36 4.23 4.03
CA ALA A 52 -8.73 3.77 4.26
C ALA A 52 -9.35 3.01 3.07
N ILE A 53 -9.05 3.41 1.84
CA ILE A 53 -9.48 2.70 0.62
C ILE A 53 -8.86 1.30 0.54
N ASP A 54 -7.60 1.15 0.95
CA ASP A 54 -6.95 -0.17 1.00
C ASP A 54 -7.62 -1.09 2.02
N PHE A 55 -7.94 -0.56 3.20
CA PHE A 55 -8.70 -1.28 4.22
C PHE A 55 -10.11 -1.66 3.78
N ALA A 56 -10.75 -0.89 2.90
CA ALA A 56 -12.09 -1.22 2.41
C ALA A 56 -12.12 -2.61 1.73
N GLY A 57 -11.06 -3.04 1.05
CA GLY A 57 -11.00 -4.41 0.51
C GLY A 57 -10.86 -5.49 1.59
N LEU A 58 -10.23 -5.17 2.72
CA LEU A 58 -10.16 -6.07 3.87
C LEU A 58 -11.52 -6.25 4.55
N VAL A 59 -12.48 -5.33 4.39
CA VAL A 59 -13.83 -5.46 4.97
C VAL A 59 -14.56 -6.70 4.43
N ARG A 60 -14.24 -7.16 3.22
CA ARG A 60 -14.74 -8.44 2.67
C ARG A 60 -14.44 -9.63 3.60
N PHE A 61 -13.33 -9.58 4.34
CA PHE A 61 -12.92 -10.63 5.26
C PHE A 61 -13.85 -10.77 6.48
N PHE A 62 -14.38 -9.65 6.98
CA PHE A 62 -15.19 -9.62 8.19
C PHE A 62 -16.68 -9.78 7.93
N MET A 63 -17.11 -9.86 6.66
CA MET A 63 -18.51 -10.07 6.30
C MET A 63 -18.88 -11.56 6.36
N PRO A 64 -19.73 -11.99 7.32
CA PRO A 64 -20.20 -13.37 7.38
C PRO A 64 -21.10 -13.67 6.17
N GLY A 65 -20.94 -14.84 5.53
CA GLY A 65 -21.74 -15.25 4.37
C GLY A 65 -21.14 -14.87 3.01
N ALA A 66 -19.81 -14.86 2.88
CA ALA A 66 -19.13 -14.62 1.61
C ALA A 66 -19.09 -15.84 0.64
N ASP A 67 -19.79 -16.93 1.00
CA ASP A 67 -19.80 -18.19 0.24
C ASP A 67 -20.81 -18.16 -0.94
N ASP A 68 -21.83 -17.31 -0.84
CA ASP A 68 -22.77 -17.00 -1.92
C ASP A 68 -22.20 -15.86 -2.79
N GLY A 69 -21.26 -16.21 -3.67
CA GLY A 69 -20.55 -15.34 -4.63
C GLY A 69 -21.41 -14.56 -5.65
N GLN A 70 -22.61 -14.15 -5.28
CA GLN A 70 -23.61 -13.48 -6.11
C GLN A 70 -23.82 -12.00 -5.76
N ARG A 71 -23.21 -11.46 -4.69
CA ARG A 71 -23.42 -10.04 -4.34
C ARG A 71 -22.43 -9.10 -5.04
N PRO A 72 -22.91 -8.07 -5.76
CA PRO A 72 -22.07 -7.08 -6.45
C PRO A 72 -21.10 -6.34 -5.51
N GLU A 73 -21.45 -6.19 -4.23
CA GLU A 73 -20.66 -5.45 -3.24
C GLU A 73 -19.21 -5.97 -3.11
N TYR A 74 -18.98 -7.28 -3.25
CA TYR A 74 -17.65 -7.88 -3.13
C TYR A 74 -16.68 -7.42 -4.22
N TRP A 75 -17.18 -7.23 -5.45
CA TRP A 75 -16.37 -6.76 -6.56
C TRP A 75 -15.98 -5.29 -6.38
N TYR A 76 -16.87 -4.47 -5.83
CA TYR A 76 -16.57 -3.07 -5.53
C TYR A 76 -15.48 -2.94 -4.44
N LEU A 77 -15.55 -3.73 -3.38
CA LEU A 77 -14.52 -3.72 -2.32
C LEU A 77 -13.16 -4.22 -2.83
N THR A 78 -13.16 -5.27 -3.66
CA THR A 78 -11.95 -5.79 -4.30
C THR A 78 -11.35 -4.76 -5.26
N GLY A 79 -12.19 -4.07 -6.04
CA GLY A 79 -11.77 -2.98 -6.91
C GLY A 79 -11.22 -1.78 -6.14
N ALA A 80 -11.86 -1.37 -5.04
CA ALA A 80 -11.39 -0.29 -4.17
C ALA A 80 -9.98 -0.57 -3.64
N TRP A 81 -9.74 -1.77 -3.14
CA TRP A 81 -8.42 -2.19 -2.69
C TRP A 81 -7.38 -2.19 -3.82
N LEU A 82 -7.71 -2.74 -4.99
CA LEU A 82 -6.78 -2.75 -6.12
C LEU A 82 -6.43 -1.33 -6.57
N LEU A 83 -7.39 -0.40 -6.54
CA LEU A 83 -7.16 1.02 -6.80
C LEU A 83 -6.23 1.63 -5.74
N GLY A 84 -6.45 1.34 -4.46
CA GLY A 84 -5.55 1.75 -3.38
C GLY A 84 -4.12 1.22 -3.56
N ALA A 85 -3.98 -0.06 -3.91
CA ALA A 85 -2.72 -0.71 -4.23
C ALA A 85 -1.98 -0.03 -5.38
N THR A 86 -2.69 0.22 -6.48
CA THR A 86 -2.12 0.85 -7.68
C THR A 86 -1.69 2.28 -7.40
N MET A 87 -2.51 3.05 -6.69
CA MET A 87 -2.19 4.42 -6.32
C MET A 87 -0.94 4.47 -5.44
N ASN A 88 -0.84 3.62 -4.42
CA ASN A 88 0.36 3.58 -3.58
C ASN A 88 1.63 3.21 -4.37
N ALA A 89 1.54 2.29 -5.33
CA ALA A 89 2.66 1.96 -6.19
C ALA A 89 3.15 3.17 -6.99
N ILE A 90 2.22 3.97 -7.54
CA ILE A 90 2.52 5.22 -8.25
C ILE A 90 3.18 6.24 -7.31
N MET A 91 2.67 6.40 -6.09
CA MET A 91 3.28 7.32 -5.10
C MET A 91 4.67 6.86 -4.68
N THR A 92 4.89 5.55 -4.54
CA THR A 92 6.19 4.96 -4.24
C THR A 92 7.18 5.20 -5.37
N TRP A 93 6.77 4.95 -6.61
CA TRP A 93 7.56 5.26 -7.80
C TRP A 93 8.00 6.73 -7.80
N TRP A 94 7.06 7.64 -7.53
CA TRP A 94 7.33 9.07 -7.45
C TRP A 94 8.31 9.44 -6.32
N ALA A 95 8.06 8.94 -5.10
CA ALA A 95 8.89 9.19 -3.91
C ALA A 95 10.35 8.77 -4.13
N VAL A 96 10.54 7.55 -4.64
CA VAL A 96 11.86 6.99 -4.92
C VAL A 96 12.55 7.80 -6.01
N SER A 97 11.84 8.16 -7.08
CA SER A 97 12.38 9.00 -8.17
C SER A 97 12.92 10.33 -7.64
N LEU A 98 12.15 11.05 -6.81
CA LEU A 98 12.61 12.30 -6.19
C LEU A 98 13.80 12.10 -5.26
N THR A 99 13.82 11.02 -4.50
CA THR A 99 14.93 10.71 -3.58
C THR A 99 16.23 10.47 -4.35
N LEU A 100 16.17 9.73 -5.46
CA LEU A 100 17.33 9.45 -6.31
C LEU A 100 17.81 10.69 -7.07
N LEU A 101 16.90 11.59 -7.48
CA LEU A 101 17.27 12.85 -8.14
C LEU A 101 18.07 13.78 -7.23
N ASN A 102 17.77 13.77 -5.92
CA ASN A 102 18.39 14.63 -4.92
C ASN A 102 19.68 14.05 -4.30
N HIS A 103 20.04 12.81 -4.60
CA HIS A 103 21.32 12.21 -4.21
C HIS A 103 22.27 12.07 -5.40
N ASP A 104 23.55 12.38 -5.20
CA ASP A 104 24.61 12.13 -6.18
C ASP A 104 24.97 10.65 -6.20
N LEU A 105 24.18 9.86 -6.93
CA LEU A 105 24.32 8.40 -7.03
C LEU A 105 25.22 8.01 -8.21
N GLY A 106 26.41 8.61 -8.28
CA GLY A 106 27.46 8.20 -9.21
C GLY A 106 28.42 7.22 -8.55
N ASN A 107 28.31 5.92 -8.86
CA ASN A 107 29.37 4.94 -8.57
C ASN A 107 29.70 4.18 -9.85
N GLU A 108 30.96 3.74 -10.01
CA GLU A 108 31.56 3.19 -11.25
C GLU A 108 30.84 1.98 -11.90
N ILE A 109 29.82 1.42 -11.24
CA ILE A 109 29.17 0.16 -11.62
C ILE A 109 27.90 0.37 -12.47
N LEU A 110 27.19 1.51 -12.33
CA LEU A 110 25.93 1.78 -13.05
C LEU A 110 25.84 3.25 -13.46
N SER A 111 25.40 3.51 -14.69
CA SER A 111 25.18 4.88 -15.15
C SER A 111 24.03 5.52 -14.35
N ARG A 112 24.20 6.80 -13.96
CA ARG A 112 23.18 7.57 -13.24
C ARG A 112 21.82 7.54 -13.95
N ALA A 113 21.82 7.56 -15.29
CA ALA A 113 20.60 7.48 -16.09
C ALA A 113 19.84 6.16 -15.85
N THR A 114 20.56 5.02 -15.83
CA THR A 114 19.96 3.71 -15.57
C THR A 114 19.37 3.61 -14.15
N LEU A 115 20.07 4.17 -13.15
CA LEU A 115 19.57 4.18 -11.77
C LEU A 115 18.28 4.98 -11.61
N LEU A 116 18.19 6.14 -12.27
CA LEU A 116 17.02 7.02 -12.20
C LEU A 116 15.79 6.41 -12.91
N GLU A 117 15.99 5.58 -13.93
CA GLU A 117 14.89 4.96 -14.68
C GLU A 117 14.41 3.64 -14.05
N VAL A 118 15.33 2.74 -13.71
CA VAL A 118 14.99 1.35 -13.36
C VAL A 118 14.62 1.21 -11.89
N VAL A 119 15.38 1.84 -10.98
CA VAL A 119 15.22 1.62 -9.53
C VAL A 119 13.83 2.02 -9.03
N PRO A 120 13.27 3.19 -9.40
CA PRO A 120 11.93 3.56 -8.94
C PRO A 120 10.85 2.57 -9.40
N ILE A 121 10.94 2.10 -10.65
CA ILE A 121 9.97 1.16 -11.23
C ILE A 121 10.05 -0.18 -10.50
N PHE A 122 11.27 -0.66 -10.27
CA PHE A 122 11.51 -1.91 -9.56
C PHE A 122 10.96 -1.87 -8.13
N VAL A 123 11.26 -0.80 -7.37
CA VAL A 123 10.76 -0.63 -6.00
C VAL A 123 9.23 -0.55 -5.99
N ALA A 124 8.63 0.22 -6.88
CA ALA A 124 7.17 0.33 -6.99
C ALA A 124 6.50 -1.00 -7.32
N ALA A 125 7.07 -1.79 -8.23
CA ALA A 125 6.57 -3.11 -8.59
C ALA A 125 6.65 -4.10 -7.42
N LEU A 126 7.76 -4.09 -6.66
CA LEU A 126 7.90 -4.93 -5.46
C LEU A 126 6.89 -4.54 -4.38
N VAL A 127 6.70 -3.24 -4.13
CA VAL A 127 5.72 -2.74 -3.16
C VAL A 127 4.30 -3.12 -3.57
N TRP A 128 3.97 -2.98 -4.86
CA TRP A 128 2.68 -3.38 -5.38
C TRP A 128 2.44 -4.89 -5.24
N LEU A 129 3.42 -5.71 -5.60
CA LEU A 129 3.34 -7.17 -5.51
C LEU A 129 3.21 -7.63 -4.06
N THR A 130 4.00 -7.07 -3.14
CA THR A 130 3.91 -7.40 -1.72
C THR A 130 2.54 -7.05 -1.15
N ARG A 131 1.89 -5.95 -1.57
CA ARG A 131 0.52 -5.63 -1.17
C ARG A 131 -0.50 -6.65 -1.66
N ILE A 132 -0.40 -7.07 -2.92
CA ILE A 132 -1.26 -8.11 -3.51
C ILE A 132 -1.11 -9.43 -2.77
N LEU A 133 0.14 -9.85 -2.54
CA LEU A 133 0.44 -11.11 -1.87
C LEU A 133 0.08 -11.08 -0.38
N PHE A 134 0.26 -9.96 0.29
CA PHE A 134 -0.08 -9.82 1.71
C PHE A 134 -1.58 -9.98 1.93
N ILE A 135 -2.40 -9.29 1.13
CA ILE A 135 -3.86 -9.37 1.24
C ILE A 135 -4.39 -10.72 0.73
N GLY A 136 -3.79 -11.27 -0.32
CA GLY A 136 -4.08 -12.63 -0.78
C GLY A 136 -3.75 -13.68 0.28
N SER A 137 -2.60 -13.56 0.96
CA SER A 137 -2.21 -14.48 2.03
C SER A 137 -3.09 -14.33 3.28
N LEU A 138 -3.50 -13.12 3.64
CA LEU A 138 -4.51 -12.88 4.69
C LEU A 138 -5.84 -13.55 4.36
N THR A 139 -6.27 -13.49 3.10
CA THR A 139 -7.50 -14.15 2.62
C THR A 139 -7.44 -15.67 2.83
N VAL A 140 -6.30 -16.29 2.53
CA VAL A 140 -6.09 -17.74 2.69
C VAL A 140 -5.87 -18.12 4.16
N ALA A 141 -5.10 -17.35 4.92
CA ALA A 141 -4.84 -17.64 6.34
C ALA A 141 -6.10 -17.49 7.20
N GLY A 142 -6.97 -16.55 6.83
CA GLY A 142 -8.21 -16.30 7.55
C GLY A 142 -9.22 -17.45 7.47
N SER A 143 -9.33 -18.17 6.35
CA SER A 143 -10.22 -19.34 6.28
C SER A 143 -9.77 -20.49 7.20
N HIS A 144 -8.46 -20.58 7.49
CA HIS A 144 -7.90 -21.55 8.42
C HIS A 144 -8.02 -21.14 9.90
N LEU A 145 -8.22 -19.85 10.20
CA LEU A 145 -8.36 -19.34 11.57
C LEU A 145 -9.81 -19.32 12.07
N PHE A 146 -10.79 -19.24 11.16
CA PHE A 146 -12.23 -19.18 11.46
C PHE A 146 -13.00 -20.46 11.07
N GLY A 147 -12.29 -21.47 10.53
CA GLY A 147 -12.82 -22.81 10.27
C GLY A 147 -12.46 -23.77 11.40
N ASP A 148 -13.09 -23.60 12.56
CA ASP A 148 -13.40 -24.60 13.59
C ASP A 148 -14.51 -24.05 14.50
#